data_AF-A0A1S2P0F7-F1
#
_entry.id   AF-A0A1S2P0F7-F1
#
_cell.length_a   1.000
_cell.length_b   1.000
_cell.length_c   1.000
_cell.angle_alpha   90.00
_cell.angle_beta   90.00
_cell.angle_gamma   90.00
#
_symmetry.space_group_name_H-M   'P 1'
#
loop_
_entity.id
_entity.type
_entity.pdbx_description
1 polymer ?
#
loop_
_entity_poly.entity_id
_entity_poly.type
_entity_poly.pdbx_seq_one_letter_code
_entity_poly.pdbx_strand_id
1 'polypeptide(L)'
;MSPIRSTADSNDRDAQASSGSVAGPAPRPSARRAVLVLAFVTTATLIPLVGPSATLHGTGEAAAPGVGGIGLLRTVLLVSLCIPAGELLVARLASRVPGAPPAAVPRSWAPYAACAGFVAALGLASVVATGNLVPHSLGQIDVGGLYRTRDGALALLEVNAFLVAGLCALSRRASLQVWPPAAVIVAEALRAHPTTEHSPLVGSGLTLVHLICGTLWLGGLLYVLRTLRHWRTAPRAGAALLGLYARVAAVLLAALTATGTWSSLRRMPRETILDQLTQTAYGRTLLAKLLLVAVVAVLALVARLRLRRAADPLGACTPARAEVVALGLVVAVSGLLTALPLPIRWS
;
A
#
# COMPACT_ATOMS: atom_id res chain seq x y z
N MET A 1 -51.31 -43.54 -61.68
CA MET A 1 -50.48 -43.58 -60.45
C MET A 1 -50.69 -44.94 -59.81
N SER A 2 -49.64 -45.76 -59.83
CA SER A 2 -49.49 -47.09 -59.20
C SER A 2 -47.96 -47.35 -59.17
N PRO A 3 -47.37 -48.25 -58.36
CA PRO A 3 -47.92 -49.04 -57.25
C PRO A 3 -46.92 -49.31 -56.06
N ILE A 4 -47.39 -50.04 -55.01
CA ILE A 4 -46.71 -51.13 -54.24
C ILE A 4 -45.55 -50.87 -53.22
N ARG A 5 -45.81 -51.30 -51.94
CA ARG A 5 -44.94 -51.97 -50.91
C ARG A 5 -43.64 -51.27 -50.43
N SER A 6 -42.99 -51.56 -49.28
CA SER A 6 -43.07 -52.58 -48.22
C SER A 6 -42.31 -52.06 -46.98
N THR A 7 -42.53 -52.76 -45.88
CA THR A 7 -42.04 -52.71 -44.50
C THR A 7 -40.52 -52.66 -44.25
N ALA A 8 -40.22 -52.30 -43.00
CA ALA A 8 -39.09 -52.73 -42.15
C ALA A 8 -37.77 -51.95 -42.30
N ASP A 9 -37.40 -51.22 -41.25
CA ASP A 9 -36.29 -51.71 -40.42
C ASP A 9 -36.36 -51.15 -38.99
N SER A 10 -36.36 -52.09 -38.06
CA SER A 10 -36.10 -51.94 -36.63
C SER A 10 -34.60 -51.75 -36.41
N ASN A 11 -34.18 -50.80 -35.58
CA ASN A 11 -33.47 -51.12 -34.34
C ASN A 11 -32.94 -49.89 -33.62
N ASP A 12 -33.05 -49.99 -32.30
CA ASP A 12 -32.07 -49.60 -31.30
C ASP A 12 -31.53 -48.16 -31.36
N ARG A 13 -31.84 -47.40 -30.31
CA ARG A 13 -30.94 -47.36 -29.14
C ARG A 13 -31.50 -46.41 -28.10
N ASP A 14 -31.68 -46.98 -26.92
CA ASP A 14 -31.16 -46.45 -25.67
C ASP A 14 -31.60 -45.06 -25.21
N ALA A 15 -32.26 -45.10 -24.05
CA ALA A 15 -31.96 -44.22 -22.94
C ALA A 15 -32.15 -42.72 -23.23
N GLN A 16 -33.41 -42.27 -23.13
CA GLN A 16 -33.67 -40.98 -22.47
C GLN A 16 -33.37 -41.14 -20.97
N ALA A 17 -32.07 -41.24 -20.67
CA ALA A 17 -31.53 -40.99 -19.36
C ALA A 17 -31.72 -39.50 -19.08
N SER A 18 -32.50 -39.24 -18.04
CA SER A 18 -32.47 -38.02 -17.26
C SER A 18 -31.03 -37.61 -16.94
N SER A 19 -30.42 -36.76 -17.77
CA SER A 19 -29.19 -36.07 -17.42
C SER A 19 -29.58 -34.87 -16.57
N GLY A 20 -29.75 -35.13 -15.27
CA GLY A 20 -29.70 -34.11 -14.25
C GLY A 20 -28.44 -33.28 -14.48
N SER A 21 -28.63 -32.00 -14.79
CA SER A 21 -27.56 -31.00 -14.73
C SER A 21 -27.09 -30.94 -13.28
N VAL A 22 -26.08 -31.75 -12.95
CA VAL A 22 -25.35 -31.61 -11.70
C VAL A 22 -24.64 -30.27 -11.80
N ALA A 23 -25.20 -29.27 -11.13
CA ALA A 23 -24.53 -28.02 -10.87
C ALA A 23 -23.17 -28.35 -10.24
N GLY A 24 -22.11 -28.25 -11.04
CA GLY A 24 -20.75 -28.49 -10.57
C GLY A 24 -20.44 -27.59 -9.37
N PRO A 25 -19.73 -28.07 -8.35
CA PRO A 25 -19.42 -27.29 -7.16
C PRO A 25 -18.74 -25.98 -7.57
N ALA A 26 -19.31 -24.87 -7.09
CA ALA A 26 -18.76 -23.54 -7.33
C ALA A 26 -17.25 -23.52 -7.01
N PRO A 27 -16.40 -22.87 -7.82
CA PRO A 27 -14.96 -22.87 -7.61
C PRO A 27 -14.64 -22.28 -6.23
N ARG A 28 -14.18 -23.13 -5.31
CA ARG A 28 -13.74 -22.68 -3.99
C ARG A 28 -12.65 -21.61 -4.19
N PRO A 29 -12.74 -20.43 -3.54
CA PRO A 29 -11.63 -19.49 -3.56
C PRO A 29 -10.38 -20.23 -3.07
N SER A 30 -9.38 -20.35 -3.94
CA SER A 30 -8.32 -21.34 -3.76
C SER A 30 -7.59 -21.10 -2.44
N ALA A 31 -7.52 -22.12 -1.57
CA ALA A 31 -6.85 -22.07 -0.27
C ALA A 31 -5.45 -21.41 -0.34
N ARG A 32 -4.74 -21.63 -1.45
CA ARG A 32 -3.47 -20.96 -1.80
C ARG A 32 -3.51 -19.43 -1.70
N ARG A 33 -4.58 -18.76 -2.15
CA ARG A 33 -4.71 -17.30 -2.05
C ARG A 33 -4.89 -16.84 -0.60
N ALA A 34 -5.69 -17.57 0.18
CA ALA A 34 -5.87 -17.27 1.60
C ALA A 34 -4.55 -17.43 2.36
N VAL A 35 -3.80 -18.50 2.09
CA VAL A 35 -2.46 -18.74 2.66
C VAL A 35 -1.49 -17.62 2.29
N LEU A 36 -1.46 -17.19 1.03
CA LEU A 36 -0.57 -16.09 0.59
C LEU A 36 -0.92 -14.75 1.23
N VAL A 37 -2.22 -14.44 1.37
CA VAL A 37 -2.67 -13.23 2.05
C VAL A 37 -2.31 -13.28 3.53
N LEU A 38 -2.56 -14.42 4.19
CA LEU A 38 -2.20 -14.61 5.59
C LEU A 38 -0.69 -14.48 5.79
N ALA A 39 0.12 -15.15 4.96
CA ALA A 39 1.58 -15.04 5.00
C ALA A 39 2.04 -13.59 4.81
N PHE A 40 1.46 -12.85 3.86
CA PHE A 40 1.78 -11.44 3.67
C PHE A 40 1.41 -10.59 4.90
N VAL A 41 0.20 -10.74 5.44
CA VAL A 41 -0.27 -10.00 6.62
C VAL A 41 0.62 -10.33 7.83
N THR A 42 0.92 -11.60 8.05
CA THR A 42 1.81 -12.06 9.13
C THR A 42 3.19 -11.43 8.96
N THR A 43 3.81 -11.52 7.79
CA THR A 43 5.13 -10.91 7.55
C THR A 43 5.11 -9.39 7.71
N ALA A 44 4.10 -8.72 7.15
CA ALA A 44 3.96 -7.27 7.25
C ALA A 44 3.73 -6.79 8.71
N THR A 45 3.13 -7.63 9.55
CA THR A 45 2.91 -7.35 10.98
C THR A 45 4.17 -7.68 11.80
N LEU A 46 4.87 -8.76 11.46
CA LEU A 46 6.10 -9.16 12.14
C LEU A 46 7.25 -8.17 11.90
N ILE A 47 7.32 -7.53 10.72
CA ILE A 47 8.35 -6.54 10.41
C ILE A 47 8.36 -5.42 11.47
N PRO A 48 7.27 -4.70 11.76
CA PRO A 48 7.32 -3.69 12.81
C PRO A 48 7.45 -4.25 14.23
N LEU A 49 6.86 -5.42 14.53
CA LEU A 49 6.85 -5.96 15.90
C LEU A 49 8.20 -6.53 16.34
N VAL A 50 8.90 -7.22 15.44
CA VAL A 50 10.14 -7.95 15.74
C VAL A 50 11.36 -7.29 15.08
N GLY A 51 11.14 -6.53 14.01
CA GLY A 51 12.20 -5.81 13.28
C GLY A 51 13.08 -4.92 14.17
N PRO A 52 12.56 -4.13 15.13
CA PRO A 52 13.39 -3.33 16.03
C PRO A 52 14.40 -4.19 16.79
N SER A 53 13.95 -5.31 17.38
CA SER A 53 14.83 -6.21 18.15
C SER A 53 15.92 -6.81 17.27
N ALA A 54 15.59 -7.17 16.02
CA ALA A 54 16.55 -7.75 15.08
C ALA A 54 17.59 -6.73 14.58
N THR A 55 17.21 -5.47 14.41
CA THR A 55 18.09 -4.43 13.86
C THR A 55 18.95 -3.75 14.92
N LEU A 56 18.45 -3.66 16.17
CA LEU A 56 19.19 -3.17 17.34
C LEU A 56 20.19 -4.19 17.90
N HIS A 57 20.01 -5.49 17.60
CA HIS A 57 20.90 -6.52 18.11
C HIS A 57 22.35 -6.30 17.64
N GLY A 58 23.24 -6.12 18.61
CA GLY A 58 24.67 -5.90 18.38
C GLY A 58 25.07 -4.46 18.04
N THR A 59 24.13 -3.49 17.98
CA THR A 59 24.46 -2.09 17.65
C THR A 59 24.82 -1.23 18.87
N GLY A 60 24.43 -1.68 20.07
CA GLY A 60 24.59 -0.92 21.31
C GLY A 60 23.57 0.22 21.47
N GLU A 61 22.61 0.37 20.55
CA GLU A 61 21.56 1.38 20.60
C GLU A 61 20.41 0.94 21.50
N ALA A 62 19.89 1.86 22.32
CA ALA A 62 18.74 1.61 23.18
C ALA A 62 17.43 1.64 22.36
N ALA A 63 16.57 0.63 22.58
CA ALA A 63 15.23 0.62 22.02
C ALA A 63 14.38 1.72 22.68
N ALA A 64 13.69 2.53 21.88
CA ALA A 64 12.65 3.40 22.41
C ALA A 64 11.48 2.55 22.98
N PRO A 65 10.88 2.92 24.11
CA PRO A 65 9.73 2.21 24.67
C PRO A 65 8.60 2.07 23.64
N GLY A 66 8.09 0.85 23.45
CA GLY A 66 6.97 0.61 22.54
C GLY A 66 7.27 0.71 21.04
N VAL A 67 8.55 0.78 20.63
CA VAL A 67 8.98 0.94 19.23
C VAL A 67 8.25 0.01 18.25
N GLY A 68 8.02 -1.25 18.62
CA GLY A 68 7.33 -2.20 17.75
C GLY A 68 5.85 -1.89 17.55
N GLY A 69 5.15 -1.49 18.62
CA GLY A 69 3.75 -1.07 18.55
C GLY A 69 3.57 0.23 17.77
N ILE A 70 4.46 1.21 17.98
CA ILE A 70 4.47 2.46 17.23
C ILE A 70 4.73 2.19 15.74
N GLY A 71 5.71 1.36 15.41
CA GLY A 71 6.00 0.96 14.03
C GLY A 71 4.83 0.26 13.35
N LEU A 72 4.09 -0.58 14.09
CA LEU A 72 2.90 -1.25 13.57
C LEU A 72 1.78 -0.24 13.27
N LEU A 73 1.48 0.66 14.20
CA LEU A 73 0.47 1.71 14.00
C LEU A 73 0.85 2.62 12.82
N ARG A 74 2.13 3.01 12.70
CA ARG A 74 2.66 3.75 11.55
C ARG A 74 2.45 3.00 10.23
N THR A 75 2.70 1.70 10.22
CA THR A 75 2.48 0.85 9.04
C THR A 75 1.01 0.85 8.63
N VAL A 76 0.10 0.64 9.59
CA VAL A 76 -1.35 0.66 9.34
C VAL A 76 -1.80 2.02 8.79
N LEU A 77 -1.32 3.11 9.38
CA LEU A 77 -1.62 4.47 8.94
C LEU A 77 -1.17 4.68 7.48
N LEU A 78 0.09 4.36 7.14
CA LEU A 78 0.63 4.54 5.80
C LEU A 78 -0.08 3.67 4.75
N VAL A 79 -0.38 2.40 5.06
CA VAL A 79 -1.16 1.52 4.18
C VAL A 79 -2.56 2.07 3.96
N SER A 80 -3.18 2.62 5.00
CA SER A 80 -4.53 3.20 4.93
C SER A 80 -4.61 4.40 3.99
N LEU A 81 -3.52 5.17 3.83
CA LEU A 81 -3.45 6.27 2.85
C LEU A 81 -3.35 5.79 1.40
N CYS A 82 -2.71 4.65 1.18
CA CYS A 82 -2.49 4.12 -0.16
C CYS A 82 -3.82 3.83 -0.87
N ILE A 83 -4.83 3.33 -0.15
CA ILE A 83 -6.13 2.96 -0.73
C ILE A 83 -6.85 4.15 -1.39
N PRO A 84 -7.28 5.21 -0.65
CA PRO A 84 -8.01 6.32 -1.25
C PRO A 84 -7.17 7.09 -2.29
N ALA A 85 -5.86 7.25 -2.07
CA ALA A 85 -4.98 7.90 -3.04
C ALA A 85 -4.94 7.14 -4.39
N GLY A 86 -4.86 5.81 -4.31
CA GLY A 86 -4.89 4.92 -5.47
C GLY A 86 -6.22 4.95 -6.22
N GLU A 87 -7.33 4.88 -5.48
CA GLU A 87 -8.68 4.97 -6.06
C GLU A 87 -8.87 6.28 -6.83
N LEU A 88 -8.48 7.42 -6.25
CA LEU A 88 -8.57 8.74 -6.87
C LEU A 88 -7.70 8.85 -8.14
N LEU A 89 -6.44 8.39 -8.07
CA LEU A 89 -5.54 8.42 -9.22
C LEU A 89 -6.11 7.61 -10.38
N VAL A 90 -6.50 6.36 -10.11
CA VAL A 90 -6.88 5.44 -11.17
C VAL A 90 -8.27 5.72 -11.69
N ALA A 91 -9.20 6.25 -10.88
CA ALA A 91 -10.47 6.76 -11.37
C ALA A 91 -10.28 7.88 -12.41
N ARG A 92 -9.34 8.82 -12.14
CA ARG A 92 -8.98 9.88 -13.11
C ARG A 92 -8.27 9.36 -14.36
N LEU A 93 -7.48 8.29 -14.24
CA LEU A 93 -6.86 7.67 -15.41
C LEU A 93 -7.90 6.89 -16.24
N ALA A 94 -8.79 6.14 -15.59
CA ALA A 94 -9.83 5.36 -16.22
C ALA A 94 -10.83 6.23 -16.99
N SER A 95 -11.15 7.43 -16.48
CA SER A 95 -12.01 8.38 -17.19
C SER A 95 -11.38 8.93 -18.48
N ARG A 96 -10.07 8.79 -18.67
CA ARG A 96 -9.35 9.17 -19.90
C ARG A 96 -9.22 8.03 -20.90
N VAL A 97 -9.68 6.82 -20.57
CA VAL A 97 -9.59 5.65 -21.44
C VAL A 97 -10.84 5.56 -22.33
N PRO A 98 -10.70 5.66 -23.66
CA PRO A 98 -11.83 5.47 -24.58
C PRO A 98 -12.39 4.04 -24.47
N GLY A 99 -13.72 3.90 -24.46
CA GLY A 99 -14.39 2.60 -24.38
C GLY A 99 -14.33 1.92 -23.00
N ALA A 100 -14.01 2.67 -21.94
CA ALA A 100 -14.10 2.17 -20.58
C ALA A 100 -15.56 1.79 -20.22
N PRO A 101 -15.83 0.58 -19.72
CA PRO A 101 -17.19 0.17 -19.35
C PRO A 101 -17.71 0.99 -18.14
N PRO A 102 -18.78 1.79 -18.28
CA PRO A 102 -19.22 2.72 -17.24
C PRO A 102 -19.66 2.06 -15.92
N ALA A 103 -20.23 0.85 -16.00
CA ALA A 103 -20.80 0.13 -14.86
C ALA A 103 -19.82 -0.84 -14.17
N ALA A 104 -18.62 -1.06 -14.73
CA ALA A 104 -17.70 -2.11 -14.26
C ALA A 104 -16.58 -1.54 -13.37
N VAL A 105 -16.93 -0.74 -12.36
CA VAL A 105 -15.97 -0.16 -11.41
C VAL A 105 -15.86 -1.04 -10.15
N PRO A 106 -14.66 -1.32 -9.62
CA PRO A 106 -14.51 -2.06 -8.37
C PRO A 106 -15.17 -1.35 -7.19
N ARG A 107 -15.72 -2.12 -6.24
CA ARG A 107 -16.25 -1.58 -4.98
C ARG A 107 -15.13 -0.88 -4.19
N SER A 108 -15.35 0.35 -3.74
CA SER A 108 -14.37 1.12 -2.98
C SER A 108 -14.01 0.42 -1.66
N TRP A 109 -12.73 0.44 -1.33
CA TRP A 109 -12.20 0.03 -0.02
C TRP A 109 -11.87 1.22 0.89
N ALA A 110 -12.10 2.46 0.42
CA ALA A 110 -11.79 3.68 1.16
C ALA A 110 -12.43 3.76 2.56
N PRO A 111 -13.70 3.34 2.80
CA PRO A 111 -14.27 3.38 4.16
C PRO A 111 -13.54 2.46 5.15
N TYR A 112 -13.13 1.27 4.71
CA TYR A 112 -12.38 0.33 5.55
C TYR A 112 -10.98 0.84 5.84
N ALA A 113 -10.32 1.41 4.83
CA ALA A 113 -9.01 2.03 5.00
C ALA A 113 -9.07 3.26 5.93
N ALA A 114 -10.11 4.09 5.81
CA ALA A 114 -10.33 5.22 6.70
C ALA A 114 -10.55 4.78 8.14
N CYS A 115 -11.33 3.72 8.38
CA CYS A 115 -11.53 3.17 9.72
C CYS A 115 -10.21 2.63 10.32
N ALA A 116 -9.45 1.84 9.56
CA ALA A 116 -8.15 1.33 10.00
C ALA A 116 -7.15 2.46 10.30
N GLY A 117 -7.08 3.47 9.42
CA GLY A 117 -6.23 4.65 9.60
C GLY A 117 -6.65 5.49 10.79
N PHE A 118 -7.95 5.66 11.04
CA PHE A 118 -8.50 6.36 12.19
C PHE A 118 -8.10 5.68 13.51
N VAL A 119 -8.27 4.37 13.60
CA VAL A 119 -7.86 3.57 14.77
C VAL A 119 -6.34 3.67 15.00
N ALA A 120 -5.55 3.58 13.93
CA ALA A 120 -4.10 3.73 14.01
C ALA A 120 -3.67 5.13 14.47
N ALA A 121 -4.31 6.18 13.93
CA ALA A 121 -4.05 7.56 14.30
C ALA A 121 -4.45 7.85 15.75
N LEU A 122 -5.56 7.28 16.24
CA LEU A 122 -5.94 7.37 17.65
C LEU A 122 -4.90 6.69 18.55
N GLY A 123 -4.42 5.50 18.17
CA GLY A 123 -3.34 4.82 18.88
C GLY A 123 -2.07 5.67 18.96
N LEU A 124 -1.66 6.28 17.84
CA LEU A 124 -0.50 7.16 17.79
C LEU A 124 -0.71 8.45 18.61
N ALA A 125 -1.90 9.06 18.54
CA ALA A 125 -2.24 10.23 19.34
C ALA A 125 -2.20 9.91 20.84
N SER A 126 -2.67 8.72 21.25
CA SER A 126 -2.59 8.29 22.65
C SER A 126 -1.15 8.15 23.14
N VAL A 127 -0.23 7.66 22.30
CA VAL A 127 1.21 7.57 22.60
C VAL A 127 1.84 8.95 22.73
N VAL A 128 1.45 9.91 21.88
CA VAL A 128 1.92 11.30 21.97
C VAL A 128 1.42 11.96 23.27
N ALA A 129 0.16 11.72 23.63
CA ALA A 129 -0.47 12.26 24.85
C ALA A 129 0.16 11.76 26.17
N THR A 130 0.90 10.65 26.12
CA THR A 130 1.64 10.07 27.25
C THR A 130 3.15 10.34 27.18
N GLY A 131 3.58 11.32 26.39
CA GLY A 131 4.99 11.69 26.28
C GLY A 131 5.83 10.70 25.47
N ASN A 132 5.23 10.07 24.44
CA ASN A 132 5.83 9.01 23.61
C ASN A 132 6.08 7.68 24.32
N LEU A 133 5.34 7.42 25.39
CA LEU A 133 5.30 6.12 26.08
C LEU A 133 4.01 5.38 25.75
N VAL A 134 4.00 4.05 25.80
CA VAL A 134 2.76 3.28 25.62
C VAL A 134 1.84 3.53 26.83
N PRO A 135 0.60 4.02 26.66
CA PRO A 135 -0.32 4.22 27.79
C PRO A 135 -0.70 2.89 28.44
N HIS A 136 -0.62 2.80 29.77
CA HIS A 136 -1.03 1.61 30.53
C HIS A 136 -2.35 1.83 31.30
N SER A 137 -2.81 3.08 31.39
CA SER A 137 -4.11 3.46 31.95
C SER A 137 -4.64 4.76 31.33
N LEU A 138 -5.96 4.95 31.35
CA LEU A 138 -6.60 6.15 30.80
C LEU A 138 -6.24 7.43 31.56
N GLY A 139 -5.89 7.34 32.84
CA GLY A 139 -5.50 8.49 33.67
C GLY A 139 -4.13 9.09 33.33
N GLN A 140 -3.33 8.43 32.48
CA GLN A 140 -2.02 8.91 32.03
C GLN A 140 -2.10 9.79 30.78
N ILE A 141 -3.27 9.86 30.12
CA ILE A 141 -3.46 10.57 28.87
C ILE A 141 -3.64 12.07 29.16
N ASP A 142 -2.60 12.88 28.94
CA ASP A 142 -2.71 14.34 28.99
C ASP A 142 -3.32 14.87 27.69
N VAL A 143 -4.65 14.87 27.63
CA VAL A 143 -5.41 15.43 26.49
C VAL A 143 -5.08 16.92 26.29
N GLY A 144 -4.80 17.66 27.37
CA GLY A 144 -4.37 19.06 27.29
C GLY A 144 -3.00 19.23 26.64
N GLY A 145 -2.11 18.25 26.79
CA GLY A 145 -0.80 18.18 26.13
C GLY A 145 -0.88 18.04 24.61
N LEU A 146 -1.91 17.36 24.09
CA LEU A 146 -2.12 17.22 22.65
C LEU A 146 -2.34 18.56 21.94
N TYR A 147 -3.11 19.46 22.56
CA TYR A 147 -3.40 20.77 21.96
C TYR A 147 -2.25 21.77 22.12
N ARG A 148 -1.38 21.56 23.10
CA ARG A 148 -0.25 22.45 23.40
C ARG A 148 1.00 22.16 22.58
N THR A 149 1.13 20.95 22.05
CA THR A 149 2.34 20.50 21.36
C THR A 149 2.11 20.41 19.85
N ARG A 150 3.17 20.69 19.07
CA ARG A 150 3.14 20.53 17.61
C ARG A 150 2.82 19.10 17.21
N ASP A 151 3.46 18.12 17.85
CA ASP A 151 3.26 16.71 17.53
C ASP A 151 1.86 16.23 17.89
N GLY A 152 1.29 16.72 18.99
CA GLY A 152 -0.10 16.47 19.35
C GLY A 152 -1.09 17.08 18.36
N ALA A 153 -0.85 18.32 17.91
CA ALA A 153 -1.69 18.97 16.89
C ALA A 153 -1.66 18.22 15.54
N LEU A 154 -0.49 17.73 15.13
CA LEU A 154 -0.36 16.90 13.92
C LEU A 154 -1.08 15.55 14.08
N ALA A 155 -0.95 14.89 15.24
CA ALA A 155 -1.66 13.65 15.52
C ALA A 155 -3.19 13.85 15.51
N LEU A 156 -3.69 14.94 16.08
CA LEU A 156 -5.12 15.30 16.01
C LEU A 156 -5.57 15.58 14.58
N LEU A 157 -4.75 16.26 13.77
CA LEU A 157 -5.03 16.49 12.35
C LEU A 157 -5.19 15.16 11.61
N GLU A 158 -4.32 14.18 11.86
CA GLU A 158 -4.40 12.85 11.25
C GLU A 158 -5.69 12.10 11.65
N VAL A 159 -6.03 12.10 12.94
CA VAL A 159 -7.27 11.50 13.45
C VAL A 159 -8.50 12.11 12.75
N ASN A 160 -8.58 13.45 12.72
CA ASN A 160 -9.69 14.15 12.08
C ASN A 160 -9.72 13.92 10.57
N ALA A 161 -8.56 13.90 9.91
CA ALA A 161 -8.48 13.63 8.48
C ALA A 161 -8.99 12.23 8.14
N PHE A 162 -8.63 11.18 8.88
CA PHE A 162 -9.19 9.84 8.62
C PHE A 162 -10.68 9.74 8.89
N LEU A 163 -11.20 10.43 9.92
CA LEU A 163 -12.63 10.52 10.17
C LEU A 163 -13.35 11.16 8.98
N VAL A 164 -12.89 12.33 8.52
CA VAL A 164 -13.44 13.03 7.35
C VAL A 164 -13.29 12.17 6.09
N ALA A 165 -12.18 11.43 5.93
CA ALA A 165 -11.99 10.50 4.82
C ALA A 165 -13.09 9.42 4.79
N GLY A 166 -13.44 8.85 5.94
CA GLY A 166 -14.52 7.87 6.08
C GLY A 166 -15.87 8.46 5.70
N LEU A 167 -16.20 9.64 6.23
CA LEU A 167 -17.44 10.35 5.89
C LEU A 167 -17.52 10.72 4.40
N CYS A 168 -16.42 11.21 3.82
CA CYS A 168 -16.33 11.53 2.40
C CYS A 168 -16.46 10.28 1.51
N ALA A 169 -15.93 9.13 1.95
CA ALA A 169 -16.04 7.86 1.23
C ALA A 169 -17.47 7.29 1.24
N LEU A 170 -18.27 7.63 2.26
CA LEU A 170 -19.70 7.32 2.31
C LEU A 170 -20.56 8.33 1.52
N SER A 171 -20.00 9.50 1.19
CA SER A 171 -20.68 10.55 0.42
C SER A 171 -20.51 10.39 -1.09
N ARG A 172 -21.39 11.01 -1.90
CA ARG A 172 -21.26 11.05 -3.38
C ARG A 172 -20.33 12.18 -3.89
N ARG A 173 -19.67 12.95 -3.02
CA ARG A 173 -18.88 14.14 -3.42
C ARG A 173 -17.41 13.80 -3.63
N ALA A 174 -17.07 13.33 -4.84
CA ALA A 174 -15.71 12.94 -5.20
C ALA A 174 -14.66 14.08 -5.09
N SER A 175 -15.07 15.34 -5.25
CA SER A 175 -14.16 16.49 -5.15
C SER A 175 -13.56 16.69 -3.76
N LEU A 176 -14.27 16.26 -2.71
CA LEU A 176 -13.81 16.43 -1.32
C LEU A 176 -12.89 15.30 -0.85
N GLN A 177 -12.84 14.17 -1.57
CA GLN A 177 -12.08 12.99 -1.16
C GLN A 177 -10.56 13.16 -1.25
N VAL A 178 -10.07 14.19 -1.95
CA VAL A 178 -8.62 14.46 -2.09
C VAL A 178 -8.01 15.11 -0.85
N TRP A 179 -8.79 15.92 -0.12
CA TRP A 179 -8.29 16.73 0.98
C TRP A 179 -7.85 15.90 2.20
N PRO A 180 -8.63 14.91 2.66
CA PRO A 180 -8.24 14.12 3.82
C PRO A 180 -6.91 13.37 3.68
N PRO A 181 -6.65 12.57 2.62
CA PRO A 181 -5.35 11.91 2.49
C PRO A 181 -4.21 12.92 2.29
N ALA A 182 -4.45 14.05 1.63
CA ALA A 182 -3.45 15.11 1.50
C ALA A 182 -3.08 15.72 2.86
N ALA A 183 -4.05 15.97 3.73
CA ALA A 183 -3.81 16.48 5.09
C ALA A 183 -2.95 15.53 5.93
N VAL A 184 -3.22 14.21 5.86
CA VAL A 184 -2.40 13.21 6.55
C VAL A 184 -0.97 13.18 5.98
N ILE A 185 -0.79 13.23 4.66
CA ILE A 185 0.55 13.23 4.05
C ILE A 185 1.35 14.48 4.48
N VAL A 186 0.71 15.64 4.55
CA VAL A 186 1.34 16.87 5.06
C VAL A 186 1.69 16.72 6.54
N ALA A 187 0.79 16.18 7.36
CA ALA A 187 1.06 15.97 8.78
C ALA A 187 2.25 15.01 9.00
N GLU A 188 2.29 13.89 8.28
CA GLU A 188 3.40 12.94 8.28
C GLU A 188 4.72 13.59 7.86
N ALA A 189 4.70 14.40 6.79
CA ALA A 189 5.88 15.08 6.31
C ALA A 189 6.46 16.07 7.32
N LEU A 190 5.60 16.86 7.98
CA LEU A 190 6.00 17.83 8.99
C LEU A 190 6.49 17.17 10.28
N ARG A 191 5.89 16.04 10.67
CA ARG A 191 6.27 15.29 11.87
C ARG A 191 7.59 14.54 11.70
N ALA A 192 7.90 14.06 10.50
CA ALA A 192 9.15 13.37 10.22
C ALA A 192 10.40 14.25 10.38
N HIS A 193 10.23 15.58 10.41
CA HIS A 193 11.31 16.56 10.52
C HIS A 193 10.95 17.66 11.53
N PRO A 194 11.28 17.46 12.82
CA PRO A 194 11.09 18.46 13.87
C PRO A 194 11.82 19.76 13.55
N THR A 195 11.34 20.88 14.09
CA THR A 195 11.93 22.21 13.86
C THR A 195 13.35 22.36 14.43
N THR A 196 13.78 21.42 15.28
CA THR A 196 15.12 21.33 15.84
C THR A 196 16.13 20.67 14.90
N GLU A 197 15.69 19.98 13.84
CA GLU A 197 16.59 19.39 12.84
C GLU A 197 17.20 20.47 11.93
N HIS A 198 18.42 20.22 11.43
CA HIS A 198 19.03 21.07 10.41
C HIS A 198 18.28 21.02 9.07
N SER A 199 17.84 22.18 8.58
CA SER A 199 17.04 22.34 7.33
C SER A 199 15.73 21.50 7.32
N PRO A 200 14.81 21.72 8.27
CA PRO A 200 13.64 20.86 8.48
C PRO A 200 12.61 20.98 7.35
N LEU A 201 12.53 22.14 6.70
CA LEU A 201 11.65 22.37 5.54
C LEU A 201 12.05 21.53 4.33
N VAL A 202 13.35 21.37 4.09
CA VAL A 202 13.87 20.52 2.99
C VAL A 202 13.54 19.07 3.29
N GLY A 203 13.78 18.60 4.51
CA GLY A 203 13.40 17.25 4.93
C GLY A 203 11.90 16.99 4.79
N SER A 204 11.07 17.91 5.28
CA SER A 204 9.61 17.83 5.16
C SER A 204 9.17 17.77 3.69
N GLY A 205 9.72 18.63 2.84
CA GLY A 205 9.42 18.63 1.40
C GLY A 205 9.80 17.31 0.71
N LEU A 206 10.98 16.76 1.03
CA LEU A 206 11.41 15.46 0.51
C LEU A 206 10.48 14.34 0.97
N THR A 207 10.11 14.32 2.26
CA THR A 207 9.19 13.32 2.83
C THR A 207 7.80 13.45 2.22
N LEU A 208 7.29 14.67 2.01
CA LEU A 208 6.00 14.92 1.38
C LEU A 208 5.95 14.29 -0.02
N VAL A 209 6.94 14.61 -0.87
CA VAL A 209 7.03 14.06 -2.22
C VAL A 209 7.18 12.53 -2.18
N HIS A 210 8.02 12.01 -1.28
CA HIS A 210 8.23 10.57 -1.14
C HIS A 210 6.95 9.83 -0.74
N LEU A 211 6.17 10.37 0.22
CA LEU A 211 4.90 9.80 0.66
C LEU A 211 3.83 9.87 -0.43
N ILE A 212 3.71 11.00 -1.13
CA ILE A 212 2.81 11.11 -2.28
C ILE A 212 3.15 10.04 -3.32
N CYS A 213 4.42 9.91 -3.69
CA CYS A 213 4.80 8.93 -4.70
C CYS A 213 4.58 7.48 -4.25
N GLY A 214 4.92 7.16 -3.00
CA GLY A 214 4.72 5.82 -2.43
C GLY A 214 3.24 5.42 -2.35
N THR A 215 2.39 6.33 -1.85
CA THR A 215 0.95 6.08 -1.72
C THR A 215 0.27 5.94 -3.08
N LEU A 216 0.63 6.78 -4.06
CA LEU A 216 0.12 6.69 -5.42
C LEU A 216 0.57 5.42 -6.15
N TRP A 217 1.80 4.95 -5.91
CA TRP A 217 2.31 3.74 -6.57
C TRP A 217 1.67 2.47 -5.99
N LEU A 218 1.71 2.28 -4.66
CA LEU A 218 1.10 1.10 -4.06
C LEU A 218 -0.41 1.08 -4.28
N GLY A 219 -1.07 2.19 -3.96
CA GLY A 219 -2.51 2.35 -4.13
C GLY A 219 -2.98 2.21 -5.58
N GLY A 220 -2.29 2.92 -6.48
CA GLY A 220 -2.64 2.93 -7.90
C GLY A 220 -2.49 1.54 -8.52
N LEU A 221 -1.40 0.82 -8.24
CA LEU A 221 -1.19 -0.51 -8.80
C LEU A 221 -2.25 -1.49 -8.28
N LEU A 222 -2.54 -1.46 -6.98
CA LEU A 222 -3.59 -2.29 -6.39
C LEU A 222 -4.94 -2.04 -7.07
N TYR A 223 -5.33 -0.77 -7.23
CA TYR A 223 -6.62 -0.44 -7.83
C TYR A 223 -6.67 -0.71 -9.34
N VAL A 224 -5.57 -0.52 -10.09
CA VAL A 224 -5.46 -0.96 -11.50
C VAL A 224 -5.71 -2.45 -11.60
N LEU A 225 -5.03 -3.28 -10.80
CA LEU A 225 -5.21 -4.74 -10.85
C LEU A 225 -6.65 -5.16 -10.52
N ARG A 226 -7.32 -4.44 -9.62
CA ARG A 226 -8.74 -4.67 -9.33
C ARG A 226 -9.64 -4.25 -10.50
N THR A 227 -9.35 -3.13 -11.14
CA THR A 227 -10.09 -2.61 -12.31
C THR A 227 -9.96 -3.56 -13.50
N LEU A 228 -8.75 -4.05 -13.80
CA LEU A 228 -8.49 -5.03 -14.87
C LEU A 228 -9.27 -6.34 -14.68
N ARG A 229 -9.55 -6.75 -13.44
CA ARG A 229 -10.39 -7.93 -13.16
C ARG A 229 -11.87 -7.69 -13.51
N HIS A 230 -12.36 -6.46 -13.43
CA HIS A 230 -13.73 -6.11 -13.81
C HIS A 230 -13.84 -5.84 -15.31
N TRP A 231 -12.77 -5.33 -15.93
CA TRP A 231 -12.72 -5.04 -17.37
C TRP A 231 -12.26 -6.24 -18.22
N ARG A 232 -12.52 -7.47 -17.75
CA ARG A 232 -12.12 -8.69 -18.47
C ARG A 232 -12.71 -8.80 -19.87
N THR A 233 -13.90 -8.26 -20.06
CA THR A 233 -14.61 -8.20 -21.35
C THR A 233 -14.15 -7.04 -22.25
N ALA A 234 -13.29 -6.15 -21.75
CA ALA A 234 -12.79 -4.96 -22.45
C ALA A 234 -11.24 -4.90 -22.45
N PRO A 235 -10.56 -5.87 -23.07
CA PRO A 235 -9.09 -6.02 -22.99
C PRO A 235 -8.32 -4.80 -23.55
N ARG A 236 -8.87 -4.13 -24.57
CA ARG A 236 -8.27 -2.91 -25.15
C ARG A 236 -8.26 -1.75 -24.15
N ALA A 237 -9.39 -1.52 -23.46
CA ALA A 237 -9.48 -0.50 -22.41
C ALA A 237 -8.56 -0.83 -21.23
N GLY A 238 -8.47 -2.11 -20.85
CA GLY A 238 -7.54 -2.57 -19.83
C GLY A 238 -6.07 -2.31 -20.18
N ALA A 239 -5.65 -2.63 -21.40
CA ALA A 239 -4.30 -2.35 -21.89
C ALA A 239 -3.99 -0.85 -21.92
N ALA A 240 -4.94 -0.01 -22.34
CA ALA A 240 -4.79 1.44 -22.33
C ALA A 240 -4.61 2.00 -20.91
N LEU A 241 -5.44 1.57 -19.95
CA LEU A 241 -5.31 1.96 -18.54
C LEU A 241 -3.95 1.57 -17.97
N LEU A 242 -3.51 0.35 -18.25
CA LEU A 242 -2.23 -0.17 -17.78
C LEU A 242 -1.05 0.60 -18.40
N GLY A 243 -1.14 0.98 -19.67
CA GLY A 243 -0.16 1.82 -20.35
C GLY A 243 -0.06 3.23 -19.75
N LEU A 244 -1.19 3.86 -19.45
CA LEU A 244 -1.24 5.17 -18.77
C LEU A 244 -0.62 5.07 -17.37
N TYR A 245 -1.03 4.07 -16.59
CA TYR A 245 -0.50 3.84 -15.25
C TYR A 245 1.00 3.53 -15.26
N ALA A 246 1.48 2.76 -16.24
CA ALA A 246 2.89 2.46 -16.39
C ALA A 246 3.74 3.72 -16.55
N ARG A 247 3.28 4.72 -17.32
CA ARG A 247 3.98 6.01 -17.46
C ARG A 247 4.04 6.75 -16.13
N VAL A 248 2.92 6.82 -15.41
CA VAL A 248 2.87 7.43 -14.07
C VAL A 248 3.83 6.72 -13.12
N ALA A 249 3.76 5.40 -13.02
CA ALA A 249 4.61 4.62 -12.13
C ALA A 249 6.12 4.75 -12.44
N ALA A 250 6.51 5.00 -13.69
CA ALA A 250 7.92 5.28 -14.01
C ALA A 250 8.38 6.63 -13.42
N VAL A 251 7.54 7.66 -13.51
CA VAL A 251 7.80 8.98 -12.88
C VAL A 251 7.82 8.85 -11.36
N LEU A 252 6.88 8.10 -10.78
CA LEU A 252 6.82 7.85 -9.33
C LEU A 252 8.09 7.15 -8.83
N LEU A 253 8.58 6.13 -9.55
CA LEU A 253 9.82 5.44 -9.22
C LEU A 253 11.02 6.41 -9.27
N ALA A 254 11.15 7.22 -10.33
CA ALA A 254 12.23 8.19 -10.44
C ALA A 254 12.22 9.20 -9.28
N ALA A 255 11.04 9.74 -8.94
CA ALA A 255 10.87 10.67 -7.84
C ALA A 255 11.17 10.02 -6.47
N LEU A 256 10.76 8.77 -6.24
CA LEU A 256 11.08 8.02 -5.02
C LEU A 256 12.57 7.78 -4.86
N THR A 257 13.25 7.40 -5.95
CA THR A 257 14.70 7.19 -5.92
C THR A 257 15.43 8.50 -5.65
N ALA A 258 15.03 9.60 -6.30
CA ALA A 258 15.63 10.91 -6.09
C ALA A 258 15.44 11.41 -4.65
N THR A 259 14.20 11.42 -4.16
CA THR A 259 13.87 11.86 -2.80
C THR A 259 14.49 10.97 -1.73
N GLY A 260 14.49 9.64 -1.94
CA GLY A 260 15.12 8.68 -1.04
C GLY A 260 16.64 8.86 -0.97
N THR A 261 17.30 8.97 -2.12
CA THR A 261 18.76 9.20 -2.20
C THR A 261 19.15 10.51 -1.51
N TRP A 262 18.42 11.60 -1.79
CA TRP A 262 18.70 12.89 -1.15
C TRP A 262 18.44 12.83 0.36
N SER A 263 17.33 12.23 0.79
CA SER A 263 17.04 12.08 2.22
C SER A 263 18.10 11.26 2.95
N SER A 264 18.65 10.21 2.33
CA SER A 264 19.73 9.40 2.90
C SER A 264 21.03 10.21 3.01
N LEU A 265 21.42 10.92 1.95
CA LEU A 265 22.63 11.76 1.96
C LEU A 265 22.55 12.92 2.96
N ARG A 266 21.35 13.46 3.22
CA ARG A 266 21.13 14.47 4.26
C ARG A 266 21.31 13.92 5.68
N ARG A 267 20.95 12.65 5.90
CA ARG A 267 20.98 12.02 7.23
C ARG A 267 22.31 11.30 7.52
N MET A 268 23.01 10.85 6.49
CA MET A 268 24.29 10.13 6.60
C MET A 268 25.30 10.75 5.63
N PRO A 269 26.25 11.57 6.10
CA PRO A 269 27.33 12.09 5.28
C PRO A 269 28.12 10.96 4.60
N ARG A 270 28.60 11.19 3.38
CA ARG A 270 29.20 10.17 2.49
C ARG A 270 30.42 9.49 3.12
N GLU A 271 31.12 10.22 3.97
CA GLU A 271 32.35 9.82 4.65
C GLU A 271 32.05 8.75 5.72
N THR A 272 30.86 8.80 6.32
CA THR A 272 30.42 7.89 7.39
C THR A 272 29.37 6.89 6.94
N ILE A 273 28.92 6.97 5.69
CA ILE A 273 27.71 6.26 5.25
C ILE A 273 27.83 4.74 5.36
N LEU A 274 28.99 4.16 5.03
CA LEU A 274 29.17 2.71 5.07
C LEU A 274 29.17 2.16 6.50
N ASP A 275 29.80 2.91 7.42
CA ASP A 275 29.82 2.57 8.83
C ASP A 275 28.41 2.70 9.43
N GLN A 276 27.73 3.84 9.21
CA GLN A 276 26.38 4.05 9.72
C GLN A 276 25.36 3.06 9.13
N LEU A 277 25.49 2.68 7.86
CA LEU A 277 24.59 1.71 7.21
C LEU A 277 24.67 0.31 7.85
N THR A 278 25.83 -0.08 8.36
CA THR A 278 26.05 -1.44 8.89
C THR A 278 26.00 -1.50 10.42
N GLN A 279 26.43 -0.44 11.10
CA GLN A 279 26.57 -0.39 12.55
C GLN A 279 25.37 0.20 13.29
N THR A 280 24.39 0.78 12.58
CA THR A 280 23.16 1.33 13.21
C THR A 280 21.92 0.55 12.81
N ALA A 281 20.94 0.48 13.70
CA ALA A 281 19.65 -0.15 13.44
C ALA A 281 18.91 0.56 12.30
N TYR A 282 18.97 1.89 12.26
CA TYR A 282 18.42 2.69 11.17
C TYR A 282 19.07 2.33 9.83
N GLY A 283 20.42 2.26 9.79
CA GLY A 283 21.19 1.93 8.60
C GLY A 283 20.85 0.54 8.04
N ARG A 284 20.84 -0.48 8.91
CA ARG A 284 20.50 -1.86 8.52
C ARG A 284 19.07 -1.96 7.98
N THR A 285 18.13 -1.24 8.59
CA THR A 285 16.74 -1.19 8.13
C THR A 285 16.61 -0.43 6.80
N LEU A 286 17.38 0.64 6.60
CA LEU A 286 17.44 1.37 5.34
C LEU A 286 17.98 0.50 4.21
N LEU A 287 19.04 -0.28 4.45
CA LEU A 287 19.56 -1.27 3.49
C LEU A 287 18.49 -2.29 3.09
N ALA A 288 17.76 -2.84 4.07
CA ALA A 288 16.65 -3.75 3.79
C ALA A 288 15.56 -3.09 2.93
N LYS A 289 15.20 -1.83 3.20
CA LYS A 289 14.27 -1.06 2.37
C LYS A 289 14.80 -0.88 0.95
N LEU A 290 16.07 -0.54 0.76
CA LEU A 290 16.68 -0.36 -0.55
C LEU A 290 16.68 -1.65 -1.38
N LEU A 291 17.02 -2.78 -0.76
CA LEU A 291 16.96 -4.10 -1.41
C LEU A 291 15.53 -4.43 -1.86
N LEU A 292 14.53 -4.19 -1.01
CA LEU A 292 13.12 -4.38 -1.38
C LEU A 292 12.70 -3.47 -2.54
N VAL A 293 13.10 -2.19 -2.54
CA VAL A 293 12.81 -1.27 -3.64
C VAL A 293 13.47 -1.72 -4.94
N ALA A 294 14.69 -2.26 -4.90
CA ALA A 294 15.35 -2.85 -6.06
C ALA A 294 14.57 -4.04 -6.61
N VAL A 295 14.10 -4.94 -5.74
CA VAL A 295 13.21 -6.06 -6.12
C VAL A 295 11.92 -5.54 -6.78
N VAL A 296 11.29 -4.52 -6.21
CA VAL A 296 10.09 -3.88 -6.79
C VAL A 296 10.39 -3.33 -8.19
N ALA A 297 11.51 -2.62 -8.38
CA ALA A 297 11.89 -2.07 -9.68
C ALA A 297 12.11 -3.16 -10.73
N VAL A 298 12.77 -4.27 -10.36
CA VAL A 298 12.94 -5.44 -11.23
C VAL A 298 11.58 -6.07 -11.56
N LEU A 299 10.71 -6.29 -10.58
CA LEU A 299 9.37 -6.84 -10.81
C LEU A 299 8.54 -5.95 -11.74
N ALA A 300 8.59 -4.62 -11.55
CA ALA A 300 7.92 -3.66 -12.39
C ALA A 300 8.46 -3.70 -13.82
N LEU A 301 9.78 -3.79 -14.01
CA LEU A 301 10.40 -3.92 -15.33
C LEU A 301 9.99 -5.23 -16.01
N VAL A 302 10.06 -6.36 -15.31
CA VAL A 302 9.65 -7.67 -15.80
C VAL A 302 8.16 -7.67 -16.18
N ALA A 303 7.30 -7.09 -15.34
CA ALA A 303 5.88 -6.94 -15.64
C ALA A 303 5.68 -6.18 -16.96
N ARG A 304 6.38 -5.06 -17.14
CA ARG A 304 6.28 -4.22 -18.36
C ARG A 304 6.78 -4.95 -19.60
N LEU A 305 7.91 -5.66 -19.51
CA LEU A 305 8.46 -6.44 -20.62
C LEU A 305 7.53 -7.59 -21.03
N ARG A 306 6.92 -8.27 -20.06
CA ARG A 306 5.95 -9.33 -20.32
C ARG A 306 4.67 -8.79 -20.94
N LEU A 307 4.17 -7.66 -20.45
CA LEU A 307 2.97 -7.01 -20.99
C LEU A 307 3.14 -6.55 -22.44
N ARG A 308 4.34 -6.10 -22.83
CA ARG A 308 4.64 -5.75 -24.23
C ARG A 308 4.62 -6.96 -25.18
N ARG A 309 4.83 -8.18 -24.67
CA ARG A 309 4.97 -9.40 -25.46
C ARG A 309 3.75 -10.33 -25.38
N ALA A 310 2.78 -10.06 -24.51
CA ALA A 310 1.68 -10.97 -24.24
C ALA A 310 0.47 -10.72 -25.15
N ALA A 311 -0.05 -11.79 -25.76
CA ALA A 311 -1.32 -11.77 -26.50
C ALA A 311 -2.55 -11.69 -25.55
N ASP A 312 -2.44 -12.23 -24.33
CA ASP A 312 -3.43 -12.05 -23.24
C ASP A 312 -2.85 -11.20 -22.09
N PRO A 313 -3.28 -9.93 -21.95
CA PRO A 313 -2.80 -9.02 -20.91
C PRO A 313 -3.08 -9.48 -19.47
N LEU A 314 -4.12 -10.31 -19.25
CA LEU A 314 -4.58 -10.66 -17.91
C LEU A 314 -3.75 -11.78 -17.28
N GLY A 315 -3.29 -12.75 -18.08
CA GLY A 315 -2.33 -13.79 -17.66
C GLY A 315 -0.93 -13.23 -17.37
N ALA A 316 -0.57 -12.09 -17.95
CA ALA A 316 0.72 -11.42 -17.76
C ALA A 316 0.82 -10.58 -16.46
N CYS A 317 -0.26 -10.46 -15.68
CA CYS A 317 -0.31 -9.65 -14.47
C CYS A 317 0.27 -10.31 -13.21
N THR A 318 0.82 -11.52 -13.28
CA THR A 318 1.45 -12.22 -12.14
C THR A 318 2.58 -11.43 -11.48
N PRO A 319 3.58 -10.89 -12.21
CA PRO A 319 4.62 -10.05 -11.63
C PRO A 319 4.07 -8.77 -10.99
N ALA A 320 3.02 -8.16 -11.56
CA ALA A 320 2.37 -6.98 -10.98
C ALA A 320 1.67 -7.29 -9.64
N ARG A 321 1.19 -8.52 -9.43
CA ARG A 321 0.66 -8.94 -8.12
C ARG A 321 1.77 -9.11 -7.08
N ALA A 322 2.91 -9.66 -7.49
CA ALA A 322 4.09 -9.73 -6.63
C ALA A 322 4.63 -8.33 -6.30
N GLU A 323 4.57 -7.40 -7.27
CA GLU A 323 4.94 -5.99 -7.08
C GLU A 323 4.09 -5.32 -5.98
N VAL A 324 2.77 -5.55 -5.94
CA VAL A 324 1.91 -5.04 -4.85
C VAL A 324 2.32 -5.59 -3.48
N VAL A 325 2.62 -6.89 -3.40
CA VAL A 325 3.08 -7.52 -2.15
C VAL A 325 4.40 -6.89 -1.70
N ALA A 326 5.37 -6.76 -2.61
CA ALA A 326 6.66 -6.17 -2.32
C ALA A 326 6.55 -4.69 -1.91
N LEU A 327 5.71 -3.89 -2.60
CA LEU A 327 5.41 -2.51 -2.21
C LEU A 327 4.76 -2.43 -0.81
N GLY A 328 3.87 -3.36 -0.48
CA GLY A 328 3.30 -3.47 0.87
C GLY A 328 4.36 -3.73 1.94
N LEU A 329 5.35 -4.59 1.66
CA LEU A 329 6.49 -4.81 2.55
C LEU A 329 7.39 -3.57 2.66
N VAL A 330 7.62 -2.84 1.57
CA VAL A 330 8.35 -1.55 1.60
C VAL A 330 7.66 -0.54 2.52
N VAL A 331 6.32 -0.50 2.51
CA VAL A 331 5.56 0.38 3.43
C VAL A 331 5.69 -0.09 4.88
N ALA A 332 5.64 -1.39 5.16
CA ALA A 332 5.86 -1.93 6.51
C ALA A 332 7.27 -1.60 7.05
N VAL A 333 8.31 -1.78 6.22
CA VAL A 333 9.68 -1.39 6.58
C VAL A 333 9.80 0.14 6.74
N SER A 334 9.03 0.92 5.98
CA SER A 334 8.99 2.38 6.14
C SER A 334 8.35 2.78 7.48
N GLY A 335 7.26 2.13 7.89
CA GLY A 335 6.64 2.35 9.20
C GLY A 335 7.61 2.01 10.34
N LEU A 336 8.34 0.90 10.22
CA LEU A 336 9.41 0.55 11.15
C LEU A 336 10.51 1.62 11.21
N LEU A 337 11.02 2.07 10.05
CA LEU A 337 12.05 3.12 9.99
C LEU A 337 11.64 4.40 10.71
N THR A 338 10.36 4.77 10.67
CA THR A 338 9.87 5.97 11.37
C THR A 338 9.80 5.85 12.89
N ALA A 339 9.92 4.63 13.42
CA ALA A 339 9.91 4.37 14.86
C ALA A 339 11.34 4.14 15.42
N LEU A 340 12.33 3.88 14.57
CA LEU A 340 13.71 3.61 14.98
C LEU A 340 14.45 4.91 15.35
N PRO A 341 15.44 4.82 16.26
CA PRO A 341 16.28 5.97 16.58
C PRO A 341 17.02 6.45 15.33
N LEU A 342 17.17 7.77 15.20
CA LEU A 342 17.99 8.35 14.15
C LEU A 342 19.47 7.97 14.35
N PRO A 343 20.22 7.78 13.25
CA PRO A 343 21.65 7.50 13.31
C PRO A 343 22.38 8.78 13.73
N ILE A 344 22.51 9.03 15.03
CA ILE A 344 23.26 10.18 15.55
C ILE A 344 24.33 9.61 16.49
N ARG A 345 25.57 9.55 16.01
CA ARG A 345 26.74 9.52 16.88
C ARG A 345 27.30 10.94 16.92
N TRP A 346 27.37 11.52 18.11
CA TRP A 346 28.18 12.69 18.36
C TRP A 346 29.62 12.30 18.06
N SER A 347 30.21 12.87 17.01
CA SER A 347 31.65 13.02 16.91
C SER A 347 32.05 14.27 17.67
#